data_AF-A0A968WD51-F1
#
_entry.id   AF-A0A968WD51-F1
#
_cell.length_a   1.000
_cell.length_b   1.000
_cell.length_c   1.000
_cell.angle_alpha   90.00
_cell.angle_beta   90.00
_cell.angle_gamma   90.00
#
_symmetry.space_group_name_H-M   'P 1'
#
loop_
_entity.id
_entity.type
_entity.pdbx_description
1 polymer ?
#
loop_
_entity_poly.entity_id
_entity_poly.type
_entity_poly.pdbx_seq_one_letter_code
_entity_poly.pdbx_strand_id
1 'polypeptide(L)'
;MRDSPGRVEKPPRFTLKRKKVFAGQGYKECSMKYFHDFEFEENGITIEPISLGVVRENSKEFYAVNTNYDLFRATPWLRENVLPSLYSFQASCNGFVFQLPKELIEPQLLNWMSKDNSKVELIGYYSAYDHVCLSQLFGPMIGLPEGIPKWTRDIKQIMSDLKLDKSQVPISNKLEHNSLFDAR
;
A
#
# COMPACT_ATOMS: atom_id res chain seq x y z
N MET A 1 13.62 52.67 16.73
CA MET A 1 12.79 52.02 15.70
C MET A 1 13.39 50.64 15.47
N ARG A 2 12.69 49.56 15.84
CA ARG A 2 13.14 48.18 15.59
C ARG A 2 12.14 47.55 14.64
N ASP A 3 12.64 47.07 13.51
CA ASP A 3 11.86 46.49 12.42
C ASP A 3 11.19 45.18 12.85
N SER A 4 9.90 45.06 12.53
CA SER A 4 9.11 43.84 12.71
C SER A 4 9.53 42.79 11.68
N PRO A 5 9.73 41.52 12.04
CA PRO A 5 10.06 40.48 11.07
C PRO A 5 8.87 40.21 10.14
N GLY A 6 9.15 40.23 8.84
CA GLY A 6 8.19 40.06 7.75
C GLY A 6 7.37 38.79 7.88
N ARG A 7 6.07 38.93 7.64
CA ARG A 7 5.08 37.85 7.63
C ARG A 7 5.43 36.90 6.48
N VAL A 8 5.97 35.72 6.77
CA VAL A 8 6.11 34.66 5.77
C VAL A 8 4.70 34.20 5.39
N GLU A 9 4.28 34.49 4.17
CA GLU A 9 3.01 33.99 3.64
C GLU A 9 3.05 32.45 3.59
N LYS A 10 2.07 31.81 4.25
CA LYS A 10 1.90 30.36 4.16
C LYS A 10 1.49 30.01 2.74
N PRO A 11 2.06 28.95 2.13
CA PRO A 11 1.66 28.53 0.79
C PRO A 11 0.17 28.16 0.77
N PRO A 12 -0.52 28.35 -0.37
CA PRO A 12 -1.95 28.13 -0.48
C PRO A 12 -2.28 26.68 -0.15
N ARG A 13 -3.21 26.48 0.79
CA ARG A 13 -3.80 25.17 1.04
C ARG A 13 -4.62 24.79 -0.19
N PHE A 14 -4.13 23.86 -0.98
CA PHE A 14 -4.94 23.14 -1.96
C PHE A 14 -5.97 22.29 -1.23
N THR A 15 -7.12 22.86 -0.89
CA THR A 15 -8.31 22.10 -0.51
C THR A 15 -8.92 21.48 -1.76
N LEU A 16 -8.38 20.35 -2.20
CA LEU A 16 -9.18 19.44 -3.02
C LEU A 16 -10.36 18.98 -2.15
N LYS A 17 -11.58 19.28 -2.58
CA LYS A 17 -12.77 18.62 -2.06
C LYS A 17 -12.62 17.14 -2.37
N ARG A 18 -12.16 16.36 -1.39
CA ARG A 18 -12.02 14.91 -1.49
C ARG A 18 -13.41 14.32 -1.65
N LYS A 19 -13.66 13.72 -2.82
CA LYS A 19 -14.94 13.06 -3.12
C LYS A 19 -15.14 11.92 -2.13
N LYS A 20 -16.39 11.68 -1.72
CA LYS A 20 -16.80 10.39 -1.14
C LYS A 20 -16.40 9.30 -2.14
N VAL A 21 -15.46 8.44 -1.75
CA VAL A 21 -14.95 7.37 -2.62
C VAL A 21 -15.91 6.18 -2.63
N PHE A 22 -16.63 5.98 -1.52
CA PHE A 22 -17.57 4.88 -1.36
C PHE A 22 -18.93 5.46 -0.94
N ALA A 23 -19.93 5.34 -1.80
CA ALA A 23 -21.29 5.80 -1.51
C ALA A 23 -22.01 4.77 -0.64
N GLY A 24 -22.22 5.09 0.64
CA GLY A 24 -23.05 4.27 1.53
C GLY A 24 -24.53 4.43 1.20
N GLN A 25 -25.12 3.44 0.52
CA GLN A 25 -26.58 3.25 0.43
C GLN A 25 -26.94 1.76 0.51
N GLY A 26 -27.51 1.36 1.66
CA GLY A 26 -28.77 0.62 1.72
C GLY A 26 -28.91 -0.80 1.16
N TYR A 27 -27.87 -1.48 0.70
CA TYR A 27 -27.94 -2.89 0.29
C TYR A 27 -26.85 -3.71 0.98
N LYS A 28 -27.13 -5.01 1.20
CA LYS A 28 -26.24 -6.04 1.79
C LYS A 28 -24.78 -5.62 1.61
N GLU A 29 -24.11 -5.26 2.71
CA GLU A 29 -22.79 -4.64 2.70
C GLU A 29 -21.78 -5.64 2.10
N CYS A 30 -21.61 -5.64 0.77
CA CYS A 30 -20.59 -6.43 0.10
C CYS A 30 -19.24 -5.81 0.48
N SER A 31 -18.58 -6.40 1.47
CA SER A 31 -17.18 -6.11 1.71
C SER A 31 -16.31 -6.83 0.69
N MET A 32 -15.16 -6.25 0.41
CA MET A 32 -14.14 -6.79 -0.49
C MET A 32 -12.81 -6.75 0.26
N LYS A 33 -12.13 -7.90 0.31
CA LYS A 33 -10.79 -7.97 0.90
C LYS A 33 -9.74 -7.57 -0.12
N TYR A 34 -8.78 -6.80 0.35
CA TYR A 34 -7.59 -6.36 -0.36
C TYR A 34 -6.39 -6.83 0.45
N PHE A 35 -5.73 -7.87 -0.05
CA PHE A 35 -4.47 -8.38 0.47
C PHE A 35 -3.37 -7.48 -0.08
N HIS A 36 -2.55 -6.91 0.78
CA HIS A 36 -1.50 -5.99 0.35
C HIS A 36 -0.19 -6.28 1.06
N ASP A 37 0.88 -5.96 0.34
CA ASP A 37 2.26 -6.06 0.78
C ASP A 37 3.06 -4.93 0.15
N PHE A 38 4.07 -4.44 0.86
CA PHE A 38 5.03 -3.48 0.35
C PHE A 38 6.45 -4.01 0.50
N GLU A 39 7.24 -3.75 -0.54
CA GLU A 39 8.69 -3.69 -0.35
C GLU A 39 9.07 -2.25 -0.02
N PHE A 40 9.93 -2.05 0.96
CA PHE A 40 10.37 -0.73 1.41
C PHE A 40 11.77 -0.75 2.00
N GLU A 41 12.42 0.41 2.03
CA GLU A 41 13.62 0.64 2.82
C GLU A 41 13.24 1.34 4.13
N GLU A 42 13.64 0.79 5.27
CA GLU A 42 13.45 1.40 6.59
C GLU A 42 14.79 1.60 7.30
N ASN A 43 14.86 2.61 8.18
CA ASN A 43 16.07 2.94 8.95
C ASN A 43 15.78 3.25 10.42
N GLY A 44 14.65 2.78 10.95
CA GLY A 44 14.16 3.10 12.29
C GLY A 44 13.57 4.51 12.47
N ILE A 45 13.61 5.37 11.45
CA ILE A 45 13.04 6.73 11.47
C ILE A 45 12.02 6.92 10.35
N THR A 46 12.41 6.55 9.12
CA THR A 46 11.60 6.68 7.91
C THR A 46 11.35 5.31 7.29
N ILE A 47 10.27 5.21 6.51
CA ILE A 47 9.95 4.05 5.68
C ILE A 47 9.73 4.57 4.26
N GLU A 48 10.57 4.15 3.33
CA GLU A 48 10.56 4.59 1.93
C GLU A 48 10.03 3.45 1.05
N PRO A 49 8.81 3.55 0.49
CA PRO A 49 8.23 2.48 -0.30
C PRO A 49 8.98 2.29 -1.63
N ILE A 50 9.29 1.04 -1.96
CA ILE A 50 9.93 0.61 -3.21
C ILE A 50 8.86 0.08 -4.17
N SER A 51 7.99 -0.82 -3.70
CA SER A 51 6.89 -1.37 -4.49
C SER A 51 5.66 -1.67 -3.63
N LEU A 52 4.51 -1.77 -4.28
CA LEU A 52 3.22 -2.12 -3.70
C LEU A 52 2.56 -3.23 -4.52
N GLY A 53 2.20 -4.33 -3.88
CA GLY A 53 1.35 -5.37 -4.44
C GLY A 53 0.00 -5.41 -3.71
N VAL A 54 -1.09 -5.44 -4.46
CA VAL A 54 -2.44 -5.59 -3.92
C VAL A 54 -3.24 -6.61 -4.72
N VAL A 55 -3.81 -7.58 -4.03
CA VAL A 55 -4.67 -8.63 -4.59
C VAL A 55 -6.06 -8.52 -3.98
N ARG A 56 -7.08 -8.53 -4.83
CA ARG A 56 -8.48 -8.53 -4.39
C ARG A 56 -8.96 -9.96 -4.15
N GLU A 57 -9.98 -10.12 -3.32
CA GLU A 57 -10.67 -11.41 -3.12
C GLU A 57 -11.19 -12.03 -4.43
N ASN A 58 -11.47 -11.22 -5.45
CA ASN A 58 -11.85 -11.67 -6.80
C ASN A 58 -10.66 -11.87 -7.76
N SER A 59 -9.44 -12.03 -7.22
CA SER A 59 -8.19 -12.30 -7.95
C SER A 59 -7.73 -11.19 -8.90
N LYS A 60 -8.30 -9.98 -8.81
CA LYS A 60 -7.80 -8.81 -9.55
C LYS A 60 -6.60 -8.21 -8.84
N GLU A 61 -5.62 -7.80 -9.64
CA GLU A 61 -4.32 -7.41 -9.13
C GLU A 61 -3.96 -5.97 -9.45
N PHE A 62 -3.20 -5.36 -8.55
CA PHE A 62 -2.58 -4.06 -8.71
C PHE A 62 -1.13 -4.19 -8.25
N TYR A 63 -0.20 -3.79 -9.10
CA TYR A 63 1.21 -3.73 -8.76
C TYR A 63 1.79 -2.39 -9.19
N ALA A 64 2.54 -1.75 -8.30
CA ALA A 64 3.20 -0.48 -8.57
C ALA A 64 4.64 -0.48 -8.07
N VAL A 65 5.55 0.03 -8.90
CA VAL A 65 6.94 0.33 -8.53
C VAL A 65 7.10 1.84 -8.38
N ASN A 66 7.62 2.29 -7.24
CA ASN A 66 7.89 3.69 -6.96
C ASN A 66 9.17 4.16 -7.66
N THR A 67 9.04 4.98 -8.71
CA THR A 67 10.20 5.49 -9.45
C THR A 67 10.94 6.62 -8.74
N ASN A 68 10.44 7.13 -7.61
CA ASN A 68 11.21 8.07 -6.79
C ASN A 68 12.26 7.37 -5.91
N TYR A 69 12.14 6.07 -5.69
CA TYR A 69 13.11 5.34 -4.89
C TYR A 69 14.42 5.20 -5.68
N ASP A 70 15.51 5.71 -5.11
CA ASP A 70 16.83 5.59 -5.70
C ASP A 70 17.39 4.19 -5.47
N LEU A 71 17.47 3.40 -6.55
CA LEU A 71 17.98 2.03 -6.49
C LEU A 71 19.47 1.96 -6.12
N PHE A 72 20.24 3.04 -6.35
CA PHE A 72 21.66 3.06 -6.04
C PHE A 72 21.96 3.17 -4.55
N ARG A 73 21.06 3.76 -3.74
CA ARG A 73 21.21 3.82 -2.27
C ARG A 73 20.78 2.55 -1.55
N ALA A 74 20.10 1.61 -2.23
CA ALA A 74 19.57 0.42 -1.61
C ALA A 74 20.60 -0.34 -0.77
N THR A 75 20.19 -0.84 0.40
CA THR A 75 21.05 -1.67 1.24
C THR A 75 21.51 -2.95 0.51
N PRO A 76 22.60 -3.61 0.94
CA PRO A 76 23.02 -4.89 0.37
C PRO A 76 21.90 -5.93 0.35
N TRP A 77 21.12 -6.01 1.43
CA TRP A 77 20.00 -6.94 1.55
C TRP A 77 18.92 -6.66 0.49
N LEU A 78 18.54 -5.39 0.27
CA LEU A 78 17.57 -5.02 -0.75
C LEU A 78 18.06 -5.35 -2.17
N ARG A 79 19.35 -5.11 -2.45
CA ARG A 79 19.94 -5.42 -3.77
C ARG A 79 19.93 -6.91 -4.08
N GLU A 80 20.08 -7.74 -3.06
CA GLU A 80 20.10 -9.20 -3.20
C GLU A 80 18.69 -9.80 -3.27
N ASN A 81 17.74 -9.31 -2.45
CA ASN A 81 16.47 -9.99 -2.24
C ASN A 81 15.28 -9.33 -2.96
N VAL A 82 15.24 -8.00 -3.03
CA VAL A 82 14.07 -7.25 -3.56
C VAL A 82 14.29 -6.82 -5.01
N LEU A 83 15.39 -6.12 -5.29
CA LEU A 83 15.60 -5.48 -6.59
C LEU A 83 15.62 -6.46 -7.80
N PRO A 84 16.14 -7.69 -7.69
CA PRO A 84 16.13 -8.64 -8.82
C PRO A 84 14.72 -9.05 -9.26
N SER A 85 13.74 -9.00 -8.35
CA SER A 85 12.36 -9.41 -8.64
C SER A 85 11.52 -8.27 -9.24
N LEU A 86 11.90 -7.01 -8.99
CA LEU A 86 11.07 -5.80 -9.13
C LEU A 86 10.32 -5.67 -10.48
N TYR A 87 10.89 -6.15 -11.58
CA TYR A 87 10.34 -6.04 -12.94
C TYR A 87 10.04 -7.39 -13.61
N SER A 88 10.35 -8.51 -12.97
CA SER A 88 10.44 -9.83 -13.61
C SER A 88 9.10 -10.51 -13.91
N PHE A 89 7.98 -9.91 -13.50
CA PHE A 89 6.68 -10.58 -13.41
C PHE A 89 5.52 -9.78 -14.01
N GLN A 90 5.82 -8.65 -14.68
CA GLN A 90 4.82 -7.75 -15.24
C GLN A 90 3.84 -8.46 -16.20
N ALA A 91 4.34 -9.43 -16.97
CA ALA A 91 3.52 -10.22 -17.88
C ALA A 91 2.55 -11.21 -17.19
N SER A 92 2.78 -11.53 -15.91
CA SER A 92 1.97 -12.47 -15.11
C SER A 92 0.91 -11.81 -14.23
N CYS A 93 0.84 -10.47 -14.24
CA CYS A 93 -0.11 -9.71 -13.45
C CYS A 93 -1.52 -9.79 -14.07
N ASN A 94 -2.51 -10.25 -13.30
CA ASN A 94 -3.93 -10.25 -13.69
C ASN A 94 -4.59 -8.92 -13.33
N GLY A 95 -4.08 -7.83 -13.88
CA GLY A 95 -4.60 -6.51 -13.61
C GLY A 95 -3.68 -5.40 -14.10
N PHE A 96 -3.36 -4.47 -13.20
CA PHE A 96 -2.63 -3.26 -13.55
C PHE A 96 -1.20 -3.32 -13.01
N VAL A 97 -0.25 -2.94 -13.86
CA VAL A 97 1.16 -2.77 -13.50
C VAL A 97 1.53 -1.32 -13.78
N PHE A 98 2.15 -0.68 -12.80
CA PHE A 98 2.53 0.72 -12.84
C PHE A 98 4.01 0.91 -12.47
N GLN A 99 4.68 1.83 -13.16
CA GLN A 99 5.99 2.35 -12.81
C GLN A 99 5.89 3.86 -12.80
N LEU A 100 5.82 4.47 -11.62
CA LEU A 100 5.50 5.88 -11.49
C LEU A 100 5.96 6.45 -10.14
N PRO A 101 6.09 7.79 -10.04
CA PRO A 101 6.39 8.46 -8.78
C PRO A 101 5.36 8.12 -7.69
N LYS A 102 5.79 8.08 -6.43
CA LYS A 102 4.97 7.76 -5.24
C LYS A 102 3.67 8.57 -5.21
N GLU A 103 3.74 9.87 -5.49
CA GLU A 103 2.59 10.78 -5.53
C GLU A 103 1.54 10.40 -6.60
N LEU A 104 1.91 9.62 -7.61
CA LEU A 104 1.00 9.13 -8.62
C LEU A 104 0.45 7.72 -8.29
N ILE A 105 1.02 6.99 -7.32
CA ILE A 105 0.50 5.67 -6.91
C ILE A 105 -0.86 5.82 -6.24
N GLU A 106 -0.98 6.82 -5.35
CA GLU A 106 -2.20 7.13 -4.60
C GLU A 106 -3.46 7.24 -5.49
N PRO A 107 -3.51 8.12 -6.51
CA PRO A 107 -4.71 8.25 -7.35
C PRO A 107 -5.00 7.00 -8.17
N GLN A 108 -3.99 6.24 -8.60
CA GLN A 108 -4.20 4.99 -9.34
C GLN A 108 -4.81 3.91 -8.45
N LEU A 109 -4.26 3.75 -7.25
CA LEU A 109 -4.76 2.80 -6.26
C LEU A 109 -6.20 3.13 -5.88
N LEU A 110 -6.50 4.40 -5.57
CA LEU A 110 -7.83 4.82 -5.16
C LEU A 110 -8.87 4.58 -6.26
N ASN A 111 -8.55 4.98 -7.50
CA ASN A 111 -9.42 4.75 -8.66
C ASN A 111 -9.64 3.27 -8.94
N TRP A 112 -8.64 2.43 -8.67
CA TRP A 112 -8.76 0.98 -8.84
C TRP A 112 -9.61 0.34 -7.72
N MET A 113 -9.44 0.75 -6.46
CA MET A 113 -10.20 0.24 -5.32
C MET A 113 -11.67 0.67 -5.34
N SER A 114 -11.98 1.86 -5.86
CA SER A 114 -13.33 2.44 -5.81
C SER A 114 -14.33 1.88 -6.83
N LYS A 115 -13.88 1.06 -7.79
CA LYS A 115 -14.71 0.66 -8.96
C LYS A 115 -16.01 -0.05 -8.59
N ASP A 116 -16.00 -0.82 -7.51
CA ASP A 116 -17.14 -1.70 -7.17
C ASP A 116 -17.99 -1.15 -6.01
N ASN A 117 -17.69 0.06 -5.51
CA ASN A 117 -18.38 0.70 -4.38
C ASN A 117 -18.53 -0.22 -3.14
N SER A 118 -17.64 -1.20 -2.99
CA SER A 118 -17.62 -2.15 -1.88
C SER A 118 -16.92 -1.57 -0.65
N LYS A 119 -17.32 -2.03 0.54
CA LYS A 119 -16.57 -1.73 1.76
C LYS A 119 -15.18 -2.39 1.68
N VAL A 120 -14.13 -1.61 1.94
CA VAL A 120 -12.75 -2.08 1.89
C VAL A 120 -12.38 -2.79 3.19
N GLU A 121 -11.84 -3.99 3.09
CA GLU A 121 -11.12 -4.67 4.17
C GLU A 121 -9.66 -4.86 3.78
N LEU A 122 -8.74 -4.30 4.56
CA LEU A 122 -7.29 -4.45 4.32
C LEU A 122 -6.77 -5.66 5.08
N ILE A 123 -6.04 -6.54 4.39
CA ILE A 123 -5.43 -7.75 4.96
C ILE A 123 -3.93 -7.74 4.63
N GLY A 124 -3.07 -8.13 5.57
CA GLY A 124 -1.65 -8.32 5.30
C GLY A 124 -1.00 -9.26 6.32
N TYR A 125 0.25 -9.65 6.11
CA TYR A 125 0.99 -10.56 6.98
C TYR A 125 2.18 -9.80 7.60
N TYR A 126 2.23 -9.68 8.93
CA TYR A 126 3.16 -8.75 9.62
C TYR A 126 3.05 -7.29 9.16
N SER A 127 1.81 -6.86 8.91
CA SER A 127 1.46 -5.67 8.12
C SER A 127 1.63 -4.31 8.80
N ALA A 128 2.38 -4.23 9.90
CA ALA A 128 2.48 -3.00 10.68
C ALA A 128 3.16 -1.87 9.88
N TYR A 129 4.31 -2.16 9.27
CA TYR A 129 5.05 -1.21 8.44
C TYR A 129 4.34 -0.99 7.10
N ASP A 130 3.75 -2.03 6.51
CA ASP A 130 2.94 -1.95 5.29
C ASP A 130 1.76 -0.99 5.46
N HIS A 131 1.08 -1.03 6.61
CA HIS A 131 -0.02 -0.12 6.89
C HIS A 131 0.46 1.34 6.99
N VAL A 132 1.67 1.57 7.50
CA VAL A 132 2.29 2.90 7.52
C VAL A 132 2.65 3.33 6.09
N CYS A 133 3.26 2.47 5.28
CA CYS A 133 3.54 2.72 3.86
C CYS A 133 2.27 3.12 3.11
N LEU A 134 1.21 2.30 3.23
CA LEU A 134 -0.09 2.56 2.62
C LEU A 134 -0.65 3.92 3.05
N SER A 135 -0.65 4.21 4.36
CA SER A 135 -1.16 5.47 4.88
C SER A 135 -0.37 6.67 4.37
N GLN A 136 0.96 6.54 4.29
CA GLN A 136 1.86 7.59 3.82
C GLN A 136 1.77 7.87 2.31
N LEU A 137 1.15 7.00 1.51
CA LEU A 137 0.75 7.35 0.14
C LEU A 137 -0.24 8.54 0.14
N PHE A 138 -1.05 8.69 1.19
CA PHE A 138 -2.06 9.75 1.35
C PHE A 138 -1.58 10.91 2.27
N GLY A 139 -0.29 10.90 2.65
CA GLY A 139 0.29 11.83 3.62
C GLY A 139 0.03 11.41 5.08
N PRO A 140 -0.32 12.34 6.00
CA PRO A 140 -0.62 11.96 7.39
C PRO A 140 -1.90 11.13 7.46
N MET A 141 -2.08 10.31 8.50
CA MET A 141 -3.25 9.43 8.65
C MET A 141 -4.60 10.17 8.64
N ILE A 142 -4.65 11.42 9.10
CA ILE A 142 -5.85 12.28 8.97
C ILE A 142 -6.22 12.57 7.51
N GLY A 143 -5.25 12.36 6.62
CA GLY A 143 -5.34 12.45 5.18
C GLY A 143 -5.85 11.17 4.49
N LEU A 144 -6.12 10.07 5.21
CA LEU A 144 -6.70 8.89 4.58
C LEU A 144 -8.10 9.21 3.99
N PRO A 145 -8.42 8.73 2.78
CA PRO A 145 -9.75 8.89 2.20
C PRO A 145 -10.84 8.21 3.02
N GLU A 146 -12.06 8.77 2.97
CA GLU A 146 -13.23 8.14 3.58
C GLU A 146 -13.47 6.76 2.96
N GLY A 147 -13.66 5.75 3.80
CA GLY A 147 -13.88 4.36 3.41
C GLY A 147 -12.63 3.49 3.33
N ILE A 148 -11.42 4.06 3.37
CA ILE A 148 -10.20 3.30 3.61
C ILE A 148 -10.05 3.04 5.13
N PRO A 149 -9.93 1.78 5.57
CA PRO A 149 -9.73 1.47 6.98
C PRO A 149 -8.44 2.06 7.55
N LYS A 150 -8.49 2.53 8.80
CA LYS A 150 -7.31 3.02 9.56
C LYS A 150 -6.51 1.88 10.23
N TRP A 151 -6.72 0.66 9.77
CA TRP A 151 -6.11 -0.54 10.31
C TRP A 151 -6.09 -1.63 9.24
N THR A 152 -5.19 -2.59 9.39
CA THR A 152 -5.09 -3.78 8.55
C THR A 152 -5.31 -5.02 9.44
N ARG A 153 -6.10 -5.98 8.96
CA ARG A 153 -6.23 -7.31 9.59
C ARG A 153 -4.93 -8.07 9.37
N ASP A 154 -4.24 -8.38 10.46
CA ASP A 154 -2.97 -9.08 10.40
C ASP A 154 -3.17 -10.61 10.39
N ILE A 155 -2.72 -11.26 9.32
CA ILE A 155 -2.82 -12.71 9.15
C ILE A 155 -2.03 -13.44 10.22
N LYS A 156 -0.86 -12.94 10.64
CA LYS A 156 -0.08 -13.60 11.70
C LYS A 156 -0.82 -13.59 13.03
N GLN A 157 -1.50 -12.49 13.35
CA GLN A 157 -2.38 -12.43 14.52
C GLN A 157 -3.50 -13.47 14.42
N ILE A 158 -4.19 -13.55 13.27
CA ILE A 158 -5.26 -14.55 13.04
C ILE A 158 -4.74 -15.98 13.21
N MET A 159 -3.56 -16.29 12.65
CA MET A 159 -2.91 -17.59 12.81
C MET A 159 -2.63 -17.90 14.29
N SER A 160 -2.13 -16.92 15.04
CA SER A 160 -1.86 -17.07 16.48
C SER A 160 -3.15 -17.36 17.26
N ASP A 161 -4.22 -16.62 16.99
CA ASP A 161 -5.52 -16.80 17.67
C ASP A 161 -6.13 -18.18 17.36
N LEU A 162 -5.94 -18.67 16.12
CA LEU A 162 -6.37 -19.99 15.69
C LEU A 162 -5.40 -21.12 16.09
N LYS A 163 -4.26 -20.81 16.72
CA LYS A 163 -3.19 -21.75 17.07
C LYS A 163 -2.68 -22.54 15.86
N LEU A 164 -2.50 -21.84 14.74
CA LEU A 164 -1.97 -22.38 13.49
C LEU A 164 -0.48 -22.07 13.35
N ASP A 165 0.30 -23.09 13.04
CA ASP A 165 1.70 -22.97 12.65
C ASP A 165 1.86 -22.75 11.14
N LYS A 166 3.01 -22.19 10.72
CA LYS A 166 3.31 -21.95 9.30
C LYS A 166 3.30 -23.26 8.48
N SER A 167 3.58 -24.40 9.10
CA SER A 167 3.53 -25.71 8.47
C SER A 167 2.11 -26.18 8.11
N GLN A 168 1.08 -25.56 8.70
CA GLN A 168 -0.33 -25.90 8.48
C GLN A 168 -1.01 -25.00 7.45
N VAL A 169 -0.33 -23.95 6.99
CA VAL A 169 -0.79 -23.11 5.88
C VAL A 169 -0.08 -23.54 4.58
N PRO A 170 -0.72 -23.42 3.42
CA PRO A 170 -0.09 -23.73 2.14
C PRO A 170 1.23 -22.97 1.99
N ILE A 171 2.32 -23.69 1.70
CA ILE A 171 3.61 -23.08 1.41
C ILE A 171 3.53 -22.46 0.01
N SER A 172 3.81 -21.17 -0.08
CA SER A 172 4.00 -20.51 -1.36
C SER A 172 5.35 -20.95 -1.93
N ASN A 173 5.34 -21.61 -3.08
CA ASN A 173 6.57 -21.88 -3.87
C ASN A 173 6.93 -20.69 -4.78
N LYS A 174 6.37 -19.50 -4.51
CA LYS A 174 6.60 -18.30 -5.32
C LYS A 174 7.86 -17.58 -4.85
N LEU A 175 8.32 -16.65 -5.68
CA LEU A 175 9.43 -15.76 -5.37
C LEU A 175 9.06 -14.90 -4.16
N GLU A 176 9.73 -15.12 -3.03
CA GLU A 176 9.68 -14.24 -1.85
C GLU A 176 10.29 -12.87 -2.19
N HIS A 177 9.97 -11.85 -1.39
CA HIS A 177 10.48 -10.49 -1.54
C HIS A 177 10.02 -9.82 -2.84
N ASN A 178 8.73 -10.04 -3.10
CA ASN A 178 8.02 -9.54 -4.25
C ASN A 178 6.60 -9.20 -3.81
N SER A 179 6.34 -7.92 -3.60
CA SER A 179 5.08 -7.49 -2.99
C SER A 179 3.81 -7.99 -3.68
N LEU A 180 3.79 -8.19 -5.01
CA LEU A 180 2.62 -8.79 -5.66
C LEU A 180 2.47 -10.28 -5.32
N PHE A 181 3.57 -11.03 -5.29
CA PHE A 181 3.51 -12.46 -4.97
C PHE A 181 3.26 -12.70 -3.49
N ASP A 182 3.81 -11.86 -2.62
CA ASP A 182 3.57 -11.92 -1.18
C ASP A 182 2.12 -11.55 -0.82
N ALA A 183 1.50 -10.65 -1.60
CA ALA A 183 0.06 -10.36 -1.49
C ALA A 183 -0.87 -11.49 -2.03
N ARG A 184 -0.36 -12.48 -2.78
CA ARG A 184 -1.14 -13.56 -3.43
C ARG A 184 -1.15 -14.86 -2.63
#